data_AF-A0A8J2LLJ5-F1
#
_entry.id   AF-A0A8J2LLJ5-F1
#
_cell.length_a   1.000
_cell.length_b   1.000
_cell.length_c   1.000
_cell.angle_alpha   90.00
_cell.angle_beta   90.00
_cell.angle_gamma   90.00
#
_symmetry.space_group_name_H-M   'P 1'
#
loop_
_entity.id
_entity.type
_entity.pdbx_description
1 polymer ?
#
loop_
_entity_poly.entity_id
_entity_poly.type
_entity_poly.pdbx_seq_one_letter_code
_entity_poly.pdbx_strand_id
1 'polypeptide(L)'
;MAAPSLYELKILPEFRRRVKDLSLNEFLNSDMQLLRWIRARENNLDQAELMLRAHMKWREEVSFDQLLLLDMPKQCEGVILDTILGFDNDN
;
A
#
# COMPACT_ATOMS: atom_id res chain seq x y z
N MET A 1 -6.18 0.41 11.97
CA MET A 1 -6.59 -0.70 11.09
C MET A 1 -7.04 -1.86 11.97
N ALA A 2 -8.21 -2.47 11.71
CA ALA A 2 -8.74 -3.52 12.58
C ALA A 2 -7.80 -4.74 12.68
N ALA A 3 -7.81 -5.41 13.83
CA ALA A 3 -7.05 -6.65 14.04
C ALA A 3 -7.39 -7.70 12.96
N PRO A 4 -6.44 -8.58 12.57
CA PRO A 4 -6.72 -9.65 11.61
C PRO A 4 -7.73 -10.66 12.16
N SER A 5 -8.68 -11.08 11.33
CA SER A 5 -9.56 -12.21 11.64
C SER A 5 -8.83 -13.55 11.56
N LEU A 6 -9.38 -14.60 12.18
CA LEU A 6 -8.83 -15.96 12.08
C LEU A 6 -8.77 -16.47 10.62
N TYR A 7 -9.68 -16.02 9.77
CA TYR A 7 -9.68 -16.36 8.35
C TYR A 7 -8.54 -15.66 7.61
N GLU A 8 -8.37 -14.36 7.85
CA GLU A 8 -7.27 -13.56 7.28
C GLU A 8 -5.90 -14.13 7.64
N LEU A 9 -5.69 -14.54 8.89
CA LEU A 9 -4.46 -15.19 9.33
C LEU A 9 -4.18 -16.52 8.62
N LYS A 10 -5.22 -17.24 8.19
CA LYS A 10 -5.07 -18.50 7.45
C LYS A 10 -4.69 -18.28 5.98
N ILE A 11 -5.23 -17.24 5.33
CA ILE A 11 -4.98 -16.98 3.90
C ILE A 11 -3.74 -16.12 3.64
N LEU A 12 -3.28 -15.37 4.63
CA LEU A 12 -2.11 -14.48 4.52
C LEU A 12 -0.81 -15.19 4.11
N PRO A 13 -0.45 -16.38 4.65
CA PRO A 13 0.75 -17.09 4.21
C PRO A 13 0.70 -17.48 2.73
N GLU A 14 -0.48 -17.86 2.23
CA GLU A 14 -0.68 -18.18 0.82
C GLU A 14 -0.56 -16.94 -0.05
N PHE A 15 -1.17 -15.82 0.35
CA PHE A 15 -1.01 -14.56 -0.38
C PHE A 15 0.46 -14.13 -0.45
N ARG A 16 1.16 -14.17 0.68
CA ARG A 16 2.60 -13.88 0.77
C ARG A 16 3.43 -14.77 -0.16
N ARG A 17 3.08 -16.04 -0.29
CA ARG A 17 3.75 -16.97 -1.21
C ARG A 17 3.53 -16.57 -2.68
N ARG A 18 2.32 -16.16 -3.05
CA ARG A 18 1.97 -15.78 -4.43
C ARG A 18 2.70 -14.53 -4.91
N VAL A 19 2.96 -13.57 -4.02
CA VAL A 19 3.59 -12.29 -4.34
C VAL A 19 5.08 -12.24 -3.97
N LYS A 20 5.67 -13.39 -3.61
CA LYS A 20 7.07 -13.48 -3.15
C LYS A 20 8.08 -13.06 -4.22
N ASP A 21 7.71 -13.16 -5.50
CA ASP A 21 8.52 -12.72 -6.63
C ASP A 21 8.60 -11.19 -6.77
N LEU A 22 7.67 -10.46 -6.14
CA LEU A 22 7.70 -8.99 -6.13
C LEU A 22 8.80 -8.50 -5.19
N SER A 23 9.55 -7.49 -5.64
CA SER A 23 10.59 -6.80 -4.86
C SER A 23 9.98 -5.85 -3.81
N LEU A 24 9.19 -6.40 -2.87
CA LEU A 24 8.59 -5.64 -1.78
C LEU A 24 9.65 -5.32 -0.72
N ASN A 25 9.75 -4.05 -0.32
CA ASN A 25 10.55 -3.68 0.86
C ASN A 25 9.91 -4.23 2.16
N GLU A 26 10.64 -4.15 3.27
CA GLU A 26 10.20 -4.70 4.56
C GLU A 26 8.82 -4.17 4.99
N PHE A 27 8.57 -2.88 4.80
CA PHE A 27 7.29 -2.26 5.14
C PHE A 27 6.14 -2.84 4.30
N LEU A 28 6.28 -2.87 2.97
CA LEU A 28 5.27 -3.40 2.05
C LEU A 28 5.04 -4.90 2.24
N ASN A 29 6.06 -5.62 2.68
CA ASN A 29 5.99 -7.05 2.97
C ASN A 29 5.44 -7.35 4.38
N SER A 30 5.13 -6.35 5.22
CA SER A 30 4.54 -6.58 6.54
C SER A 30 3.11 -7.16 6.43
N ASP A 31 2.70 -7.95 7.41
CA ASP A 31 1.36 -8.54 7.47
C ASP A 31 0.26 -7.48 7.33
N MET A 32 0.45 -6.33 7.99
CA MET A 32 -0.51 -5.23 7.95
C MET A 32 -0.65 -4.63 6.55
N GLN A 33 0.44 -4.49 5.79
CA GLN A 33 0.35 -4.00 4.42
C GLN A 33 -0.26 -5.02 3.48
N LEU A 34 0.15 -6.30 3.57
CA LEU A 34 -0.44 -7.36 2.75
C LEU A 34 -1.94 -7.53 2.99
N LEU A 35 -2.38 -7.42 4.25
CA LEU A 35 -3.80 -7.47 4.61
C LEU A 35 -4.62 -6.31 4.03
N ARG A 36 -4.03 -5.14 3.76
CA ARG A 36 -4.76 -4.03 3.10
C ARG A 36 -5.23 -4.43 1.70
N TRP A 37 -4.37 -5.09 0.93
CA TRP A 37 -4.70 -5.56 -0.42
C TRP A 37 -5.75 -6.67 -0.40
N ILE A 38 -5.62 -7.62 0.54
CA ILE A 38 -6.59 -8.70 0.76
C ILE A 38 -7.97 -8.12 1.11
N ARG A 39 -8.03 -7.19 2.07
CA ARG A 39 -9.28 -6.55 2.52
C ARG A 39 -9.93 -5.69 1.44
N ALA A 40 -9.13 -4.98 0.65
CA ALA A 40 -9.61 -4.17 -0.47
C ALA A 40 -10.30 -4.99 -1.57
N ARG A 41 -10.18 -6.33 -1.53
CA ARG A 41 -10.81 -7.26 -2.47
C ARG A 41 -11.61 -8.34 -1.76
N GLU A 42 -12.18 -8.04 -0.60
CA GLU A 42 -13.09 -8.94 0.14
C GLU A 42 -12.47 -10.34 0.39
N ASN A 43 -11.17 -10.38 0.68
CA ASN A 43 -10.39 -11.60 0.87
C ASN A 43 -10.21 -12.49 -0.38
N ASN A 44 -10.53 -11.99 -1.58
CA ASN A 44 -10.22 -12.66 -2.84
C ASN A 44 -8.74 -12.52 -3.18
N LEU A 45 -7.98 -13.61 -3.02
CA LEU A 45 -6.52 -13.60 -3.23
C LEU A 45 -6.10 -13.32 -4.68
N ASP A 46 -6.87 -13.79 -5.66
CA ASP A 46 -6.53 -13.58 -7.08
C ASP A 46 -6.67 -12.09 -7.46
N GLN A 47 -7.76 -11.46 -7.01
CA GLN A 47 -7.99 -10.04 -7.24
C GLN A 47 -7.04 -9.15 -6.43
N ALA A 48 -6.72 -9.54 -5.20
CA ALA A 48 -5.75 -8.84 -4.37
C ALA A 48 -4.35 -8.88 -4.98
N GLU A 49 -3.96 -10.03 -5.54
CA GLU A 49 -2.67 -10.21 -6.21
C GLU A 49 -2.59 -9.34 -7.47
N LEU A 50 -3.63 -9.37 -8.30
CA LEU A 50 -3.72 -8.52 -9.49
C LEU A 50 -3.56 -7.03 -9.13
N MET A 51 -4.24 -6.59 -8.06
CA MET A 51 -4.17 -5.21 -7.58
C MET A 51 -2.77 -4.84 -7.08
N LEU A 52 -2.12 -5.68 -6.29
CA LEU A 52 -0.77 -5.41 -5.80
C LEU A 52 0.25 -5.39 -6.94
N ARG A 53 0.17 -6.31 -7.90
CA ARG A 53 1.05 -6.32 -9.08
C ARG A 53 0.87 -5.06 -9.93
N ALA A 54 -0.37 -4.64 -10.16
CA ALA A 54 -0.66 -3.38 -10.84
C ALA A 54 -0.09 -2.17 -10.08
N HIS A 55 -0.19 -2.17 -8.75
CA HIS A 55 0.40 -1.12 -7.92
C HIS A 55 1.92 -1.08 -8.05
N MET A 56 2.61 -2.22 -7.99
CA MET A 56 4.07 -2.27 -8.13
C MET A 56 4.53 -1.75 -9.51
N LYS A 57 3.83 -2.15 -10.58
CA LYS A 57 4.10 -1.63 -11.91
C LYS A 57 3.92 -0.10 -11.98
N TRP A 58 2.83 0.42 -11.44
CA TRP A 58 2.59 1.86 -11.40
C TRP A 58 3.68 2.61 -10.61
N ARG A 59 4.13 2.06 -9.47
CA ARG A 59 5.21 2.67 -8.67
C ARG A 59 6.49 2.83 -9.49
N GLU A 60 6.84 1.83 -10.28
CA GLU A 60 8.00 1.87 -11.18
C GLU A 60 7.81 2.92 -12.28
N GLU A 61 6.64 2.96 -12.92
CA GLU A 61 6.33 3.89 -14.01
C GLU A 61 6.44 5.37 -13.61
N VAL A 62 6.09 5.70 -12.36
CA VAL A 62 6.11 7.07 -11.85
C VAL A 62 7.32 7.39 -10.98
N SER A 63 8.29 6.48 -10.87
CA SER A 63 9.44 6.61 -9.96
C SER A 63 9.01 6.93 -8.52
N PHE A 64 7.96 6.26 -8.04
CA PHE A 64 7.30 6.60 -6.77
C PHE A 64 8.26 6.64 -5.58
N ASP A 65 9.26 5.76 -5.55
CA ASP A 65 10.25 5.70 -4.47
C ASP A 65 11.13 6.95 -4.37
N GLN A 66 11.17 7.76 -5.43
CA GLN A 66 11.91 9.02 -5.48
C GLN A 66 11.01 10.25 -5.27
N LEU A 67 9.68 10.07 -5.15
CA LEU A 67 8.72 11.16 -5.13
C LEU A 67 8.99 12.16 -3.99
N LEU A 68 9.41 11.68 -2.83
CA LEU A 68 9.73 12.52 -1.67
C LEU A 68 11.02 13.36 -1.85
N LEU A 69 11.83 13.06 -2.87
CA LEU A 69 13.04 13.82 -3.21
C LEU A 69 12.74 14.94 -4.23
N LEU A 70 11.54 14.97 -4.80
CA LEU A 70 11.16 15.97 -5.79
C LEU A 70 10.62 17.22 -5.11
N ASP A 71 11.12 18.38 -5.55
CA ASP A 71 10.55 19.65 -5.15
C ASP A 71 9.16 19.84 -5.77
N MET A 72 8.23 20.39 -5.00
CA MET A 72 6.94 20.79 -5.52
C MET A 72 7.13 21.84 -6.62
N PRO A 73 6.47 21.71 -7.79
CA PRO A 73 6.51 22.74 -8.81
C PRO A 73 6.02 24.08 -8.26
N LYS A 74 6.73 25.16 -8.57
CA LYS A 74 6.43 26.52 -8.06
C LYS A 74 5.01 27.00 -8.35
N GLN A 75 4.41 26.52 -9.45
CA GLN A 75 3.03 26.85 -9.84
C GLN A 75 2.00 26.31 -8.86
N CYS A 76 2.35 25.27 -8.09
CA CYS A 76 1.49 24.67 -7.08
C CYS A 76 1.63 25.39 -5.72
N GLU A 77 2.69 26.17 -5.52
CA GLU A 77 2.97 26.87 -4.27
C GLU A 77 1.88 27.91 -3.98
N GLY A 78 1.23 27.80 -2.82
CA GLY A 78 0.13 28.68 -2.41
C GLY A 78 -1.20 28.47 -3.14
N VAL A 79 -1.26 27.57 -4.12
CA VAL A 79 -2.49 27.17 -4.83
C VAL A 79 -3.11 25.93 -4.20
N ILE A 80 -2.27 24.98 -3.79
CA ILE A 80 -2.72 23.81 -3.05
C ILE A 80 -2.98 24.24 -1.59
N LEU A 81 -4.24 24.17 -1.18
CA LEU A 81 -4.70 24.54 0.17
C LEU A 81 -4.78 23.35 1.13
N ASP A 82 -4.22 22.19 0.75
CA ASP A 82 -4.12 21.05 1.64
C ASP A 82 -2.81 21.09 2.44
N THR A 83 -2.90 20.65 3.69
CA THR A 83 -1.73 20.41 4.52
C THR A 83 -2.05 19.29 5.51
N ILE A 84 -1.04 18.54 5.91
CA ILE A 84 -1.19 17.52 6.94
C ILE A 84 -1.03 18.23 8.28
N LEU A 85 -2.13 18.46 9.01
CA LEU A 85 -2.13 19.16 10.30
C LEU A 85 -2.82 18.34 11.38
N GLY A 86 -2.07 18.04 12.45
CA GLY A 86 -2.58 17.36 13.64
C GLY A 86 -2.86 15.87 13.42
N PHE A 87 -3.43 15.26 14.46
CA PHE A 87 -3.87 13.88 14.48
C PHE A 87 -5.27 13.84 15.10
N ASP A 88 -6.08 12.87 14.69
CA ASP A 88 -7.33 12.56 15.36
C ASP A 88 -7.09 11.89 16.73
N ASN A 89 -8.13 11.79 17.54
CA ASN A 89 -8.01 11.21 18.89
C ASN A 89 -7.74 9.69 18.91
N ASP A 90 -7.87 9.04 17.75
CA ASP A 90 -7.63 7.60 17.58
C ASP A 90 -6.18 7.29 17.14
N ASN A 91 -5.33 8.31 17.05
CA ASN A 91 -3.89 8.24 16.73
C ASN A 91 -3.00 8.36 17.96
#